data_AF-A0A2E2CB56-F1
#
_entry.id   AF-A0A2E2CB56-F1
#
_cell.length_a   1.000
_cell.length_b   1.000
_cell.length_c   1.000
_cell.angle_alpha   90.00
_cell.angle_beta   90.00
_cell.angle_gamma   90.00
#
_symmetry.space_group_name_H-M   'P 1'
#
loop_
_entity.id
_entity.type
_entity.pdbx_description
1 polymer ?
#
loop_
_entity_poly.entity_id
_entity_poly.type
_entity_poly.pdbx_seq_one_letter_code
_entity_poly.pdbx_strand_id
1 'polypeptide(L)'
;MTDEPESDSQQPDPQAVKSSVSPWKITSWICCLVIIGSVLACVVIAAMQSEGLKEVKVTALDAAAEPRDHDIPLIRQKEALPDYELLIITQDLIGYKLGAKPNTSATEGLVWKLKKPIGIHDIIGIRLQDQDKLLSDALVEVPFSRDPVVADNYRFEFQTVYSAQVGLESFFQTPIGLAIAFAFVIAVLLILVNYFNLDFN
;
A
#
# COMPACT_ATOMS: atom_id res chain seq x y z
N MET A 1 -30.69 66.66 66.85
CA MET A 1 -29.24 66.44 66.87
C MET A 1 -29.03 65.06 67.43
N THR A 2 -28.68 64.03 66.66
CA THR A 2 -27.99 63.99 65.36
C THR A 2 -28.15 62.58 64.77
N ASP A 3 -28.53 62.54 63.49
CA ASP A 3 -28.10 61.66 62.39
C ASP A 3 -28.09 60.11 62.54
N GLU A 4 -28.88 59.45 61.68
CA GLU A 4 -28.54 58.14 61.07
C GLU A 4 -27.38 58.34 60.05
N PRO A 5 -26.55 57.32 59.73
CA PRO A 5 -26.91 56.45 58.60
C PRO A 5 -26.42 54.98 58.66
N GLU A 6 -27.05 54.19 57.79
CA GLU A 6 -26.65 52.95 57.09
C GLU A 6 -25.24 52.37 57.33
N SER A 7 -25.17 51.03 57.43
CA SER A 7 -24.06 50.29 56.83
C SER A 7 -24.47 48.88 56.39
N ASP A 8 -24.75 48.83 55.09
CA ASP A 8 -24.64 47.74 54.11
C ASP A 8 -24.50 46.28 54.56
N SER A 9 -25.47 45.51 54.07
CA SER A 9 -25.34 44.13 53.63
C SER A 9 -24.16 43.93 52.67
N GLN A 10 -23.09 43.28 53.11
CA GLN A 10 -22.14 42.61 52.22
C GLN A 10 -22.27 41.10 52.34
N GLN A 11 -23.22 40.57 51.57
CA GLN A 11 -23.18 39.19 51.13
C GLN A 11 -21.91 39.04 50.28
N PRO A 12 -20.94 38.18 50.63
CA PRO A 12 -19.78 37.99 49.80
C PRO A 12 -20.25 37.39 48.47
N ASP A 13 -19.99 38.13 47.39
CA ASP A 13 -20.11 37.65 46.02
C ASP A 13 -19.51 36.25 45.94
N PRO A 14 -20.21 35.23 45.42
CA PRO A 14 -19.56 34.00 45.02
C PRO A 14 -18.67 34.38 43.84
N GLN A 15 -17.44 34.79 44.15
CA GLN A 15 -16.40 35.02 43.15
C GLN A 15 -16.36 33.76 42.31
N ALA A 16 -16.91 33.86 41.10
CA ALA A 16 -16.85 32.83 40.10
C ALA A 16 -15.37 32.52 39.92
N VAL A 17 -14.93 31.40 40.48
CA VAL A 17 -13.57 30.89 40.38
C VAL A 17 -13.35 30.65 38.88
N LYS A 18 -12.83 31.67 38.19
CA LYS A 18 -12.35 31.54 36.83
C LYS A 18 -11.17 30.59 36.92
N SER A 19 -11.43 29.31 36.70
CA SER A 19 -10.41 28.28 36.57
C SER A 19 -9.54 28.66 35.37
N SER A 20 -8.47 29.40 35.62
CA SER A 20 -7.47 29.72 34.61
C SER A 20 -6.84 28.40 34.17
N VAL A 21 -7.23 27.91 33.00
CA VAL A 21 -6.67 26.68 32.44
C VAL A 21 -5.19 26.96 32.20
N SER A 22 -4.31 26.23 32.90
CA SER A 22 -2.87 26.40 32.76
C SER A 22 -2.47 26.20 31.29
N PRO A 23 -1.65 27.09 30.70
CA PRO A 23 -1.16 26.95 29.33
C PRO A 23 -0.56 25.57 29.04
N TRP A 24 0.09 24.96 30.04
CA TRP A 24 0.62 23.59 29.97
C TRP A 24 -0.45 22.52 29.74
N LYS A 25 -1.64 22.67 30.34
CA LYS A 25 -2.76 21.74 30.12
C LYS A 25 -3.29 21.86 28.69
N ILE A 26 -3.37 23.09 28.17
CA ILE A 26 -3.81 23.35 26.79
C ILE A 26 -2.80 22.74 25.80
N THR A 27 -1.51 23.00 25.98
CA THR A 27 -0.46 22.42 25.13
C THR A 27 -0.46 20.90 25.19
N SER A 28 -0.59 20.31 26.39
CA SER A 28 -0.67 18.86 26.55
C SER A 28 -1.87 18.25 25.82
N TRP A 29 -3.04 18.88 25.90
CA TRP A 29 -4.23 18.44 25.18
C TRP A 29 -4.06 18.52 23.66
N ILE A 30 -3.48 19.61 23.17
CA ILE A 30 -3.18 19.79 21.74
C ILE A 30 -2.21 18.69 21.29
N CYS A 31 -1.13 18.43 22.03
CA CYS A 31 -0.20 17.35 21.73
C CYS A 31 -0.90 15.99 21.70
N CYS A 32 -1.75 15.67 22.68
CA CYS A 32 -2.52 14.43 22.69
C CYS A 32 -3.43 14.31 21.47
N LEU A 33 -4.15 15.38 21.11
CA LEU A 33 -5.03 15.38 19.94
C LEU A 33 -4.25 15.21 18.63
N VAL A 34 -3.09 15.85 18.50
CA VAL A 34 -2.21 15.71 17.32
C VAL A 34 -1.71 14.27 17.20
N ILE A 35 -1.29 13.65 18.32
CA ILE A 35 -0.82 12.25 18.31
C ILE A 35 -1.96 11.31 17.93
N ILE A 36 -3.13 11.44 18.59
CA ILE A 36 -4.29 10.58 18.31
C ILE A 36 -4.76 10.75 16.86
N GLY A 37 -4.88 11.99 16.40
CA GLY A 37 -5.26 12.32 15.03
C GLY A 37 -4.27 11.74 14.01
N SER A 38 -2.97 11.84 14.28
CA SER A 38 -1.93 11.26 13.42
C SER A 38 -2.05 9.74 13.36
N VAL A 39 -2.16 9.06 14.51
CA VAL A 39 -2.29 7.59 14.56
C VAL A 39 -3.56 7.12 13.85
N LEU A 40 -4.69 7.80 14.06
CA LEU A 40 -5.94 7.48 13.36
C LEU A 40 -5.81 7.68 11.85
N ALA A 41 -5.20 8.77 11.41
CA ALA A 41 -4.93 9.00 10.00
C ALA A 41 -4.04 7.90 9.41
N CYS A 42 -3.00 7.45 10.13
CA CYS A 42 -2.16 6.32 9.70
C CYS A 42 -2.98 5.05 9.52
N VAL A 43 -3.82 4.70 10.49
CA VAL A 43 -4.65 3.49 10.44
C VAL A 43 -5.64 3.55 9.28
N VAL A 44 -6.28 4.70 9.06
CA VAL A 44 -7.23 4.89 7.96
C VAL A 44 -6.52 4.76 6.61
N ILE A 45 -5.38 5.43 6.41
CA ILE A 45 -4.62 5.37 5.15
C ILE A 45 -4.13 3.93 4.91
N ALA A 46 -3.55 3.28 5.92
CA ALA A 46 -3.08 1.91 5.82
C ALA A 46 -4.22 0.94 5.49
N ALA A 47 -5.40 1.12 6.10
CA ALA A 47 -6.58 0.31 5.80
C ALA A 47 -7.04 0.53 4.34
N MET A 48 -7.09 1.77 3.86
CA MET A 48 -7.46 2.10 2.49
C MET A 48 -6.48 1.54 1.45
N GLN A 49 -5.19 1.45 1.79
CA GLN A 49 -4.14 0.93 0.90
C GLN A 49 -3.79 -0.52 1.16
N SER A 50 -4.57 -1.24 1.98
CA SER A 50 -4.26 -2.64 2.35
C SER A 50 -4.63 -3.66 1.28
N GLU A 51 -5.31 -3.25 0.21
CA GLU A 51 -5.66 -4.15 -0.88
C GLU A 51 -4.42 -4.47 -1.74
N GLY A 52 -4.13 -5.76 -1.89
CA GLY A 52 -3.04 -6.25 -2.72
C GLY A 52 -3.48 -7.37 -3.66
N LEU A 53 -2.83 -7.45 -4.82
CA LEU A 53 -2.98 -8.54 -5.78
C LEU A 53 -2.37 -9.82 -5.21
N LYS A 54 -3.15 -10.89 -5.16
CA LYS A 54 -2.74 -12.20 -4.63
C LYS A 54 -2.54 -13.24 -5.72
N GLU A 55 -3.40 -13.20 -6.74
CA GLU A 55 -3.41 -14.19 -7.80
C GLU A 55 -3.82 -13.55 -9.12
N VAL A 56 -3.17 -13.98 -10.20
CA VAL A 56 -3.59 -13.68 -11.57
C VAL A 56 -3.89 -14.99 -12.27
N LYS A 57 -5.06 -15.07 -12.90
CA LYS A 57 -5.44 -16.16 -13.78
C LYS A 57 -5.52 -15.63 -15.21
N VAL A 58 -4.87 -16.31 -16.14
CA VAL A 58 -4.92 -15.98 -17.57
C VAL A 58 -5.54 -17.15 -18.32
N THR A 59 -6.59 -16.87 -19.09
CA THR A 59 -7.32 -17.87 -19.86
C THR A 59 -7.27 -17.52 -21.34
N ALA A 60 -6.80 -18.42 -22.20
CA ALA A 60 -6.92 -18.26 -23.64
C ALA A 60 -8.38 -18.45 -24.07
N LEU A 61 -8.88 -17.56 -24.92
CA LEU A 61 -10.26 -17.57 -25.40
C LEU A 61 -10.45 -18.52 -26.58
N ASP A 62 -9.45 -18.60 -27.46
CA ASP A 62 -9.41 -19.52 -28.59
C ASP A 62 -8.12 -20.36 -28.56
N ALA A 63 -8.28 -21.68 -28.45
CA ALA A 63 -7.18 -22.65 -28.46
C ALA A 63 -6.41 -22.67 -29.79
N ALA A 64 -7.06 -22.35 -30.90
CA ALA A 64 -6.44 -22.36 -32.22
C ALA A 64 -5.54 -21.14 -32.46
N ALA A 65 -5.79 -20.04 -31.73
CA ALA A 65 -5.05 -18.79 -31.82
C ALA A 65 -3.93 -18.68 -30.76
N GLU A 66 -3.69 -19.71 -29.95
CA GLU A 66 -2.50 -19.75 -29.09
C GLU A 66 -1.23 -19.77 -29.96
N PRO A 67 -0.22 -18.95 -29.64
CA PRO A 67 1.06 -19.01 -30.34
C PRO A 67 1.65 -20.40 -30.16
N ARG A 68 2.25 -20.92 -31.23
CA ARG A 68 2.93 -22.22 -31.24
C ARG A 68 4.37 -21.98 -31.61
N ASP A 69 5.28 -22.61 -30.89
CA ASP A 69 6.69 -22.57 -31.26
C ASP A 69 6.86 -23.23 -32.63
N HIS A 70 7.31 -22.44 -33.60
CA HIS A 70 7.59 -22.93 -34.94
C HIS A 70 9.01 -23.49 -34.98
N ASP A 71 9.10 -24.74 -35.43
CA ASP A 71 10.27 -25.59 -35.28
C ASP A 71 11.47 -25.16 -36.15
N ILE A 72 12.67 -25.47 -35.65
CA ILE A 72 13.94 -25.31 -36.38
C ILE A 72 13.95 -26.27 -37.59
N PRO A 73 14.35 -25.82 -38.80
CA PRO A 73 14.05 -26.51 -40.07
C PRO A 73 14.64 -27.92 -40.29
N LEU A 74 15.33 -28.55 -39.33
CA LEU A 74 16.00 -29.85 -39.51
C LEU A 74 15.44 -31.03 -38.71
N ILE A 75 14.58 -30.80 -37.71
CA ILE A 75 14.02 -31.89 -36.88
C ILE A 75 12.51 -31.69 -36.85
N ARG A 76 11.75 -32.67 -37.37
CA ARG A 76 10.29 -32.69 -37.19
C ARG A 76 9.99 -33.05 -35.75
N GLN A 77 9.88 -32.07 -34.86
CA GLN A 77 9.29 -32.25 -33.54
C GLN A 77 7.91 -31.59 -33.47
N LYS A 78 7.14 -32.03 -32.47
CA LYS A 78 5.75 -31.63 -32.25
C LYS A 78 5.69 -30.14 -32.01
N GLU A 79 4.65 -29.49 -32.57
CA GLU A 79 4.18 -28.17 -32.15
C GLU A 79 4.18 -28.08 -30.62
N ALA A 80 5.15 -27.36 -30.06
CA ALA A 80 5.25 -27.17 -28.63
C ALA A 80 4.37 -25.99 -28.22
N LEU A 81 3.76 -26.12 -27.05
CA LEU A 81 3.00 -25.04 -26.44
C LEU A 81 3.98 -24.02 -25.83
N PRO A 82 3.61 -22.73 -25.81
CA PRO A 82 4.49 -21.66 -25.37
C PRO A 82 4.80 -21.78 -23.87
N ASP A 83 5.93 -21.20 -23.47
CA ASP A 83 6.39 -21.18 -22.09
C ASP A 83 5.93 -19.85 -21.44
N TYR A 84 4.63 -19.77 -21.11
CA TYR A 84 4.02 -18.54 -20.58
C TYR A 84 4.68 -18.07 -19.27
N GLU A 85 5.17 -16.84 -19.25
CA GLU A 85 5.63 -16.12 -18.05
C GLU A 85 4.74 -14.88 -17.82
N LEU A 86 4.43 -14.61 -16.55
CA LEU A 86 3.70 -13.40 -16.16
C LEU A 86 4.64 -12.40 -15.47
N LEU A 87 4.62 -11.17 -15.96
CA LEU A 87 5.37 -10.04 -15.43
C LEU A 87 4.40 -8.99 -14.87
N ILE A 88 4.56 -8.61 -13.62
CA ILE A 88 3.84 -7.47 -13.02
C ILE A 88 4.75 -6.25 -13.10
N ILE A 89 4.30 -5.20 -13.76
CA ILE A 89 5.00 -3.93 -13.92
C ILE A 89 4.49 -2.97 -12.85
N THR A 90 5.40 -2.50 -11.98
CA THR A 90 5.05 -1.53 -10.93
C THR A 90 5.44 -0.09 -11.27
N GLN A 91 5.01 0.87 -10.45
CA GLN A 91 5.33 2.30 -10.59
C GLN A 91 6.84 2.58 -10.68
N ASP A 92 7.65 1.81 -9.96
CA ASP A 92 9.11 1.90 -10.00
C ASP A 92 9.72 1.30 -11.29
N LEU A 93 8.89 0.89 -12.25
CA LEU A 93 9.26 0.17 -13.48
C LEU A 93 10.01 -1.14 -13.22
N ILE A 94 9.90 -1.69 -12.00
CA ILE A 94 10.46 -2.98 -11.63
C ILE A 94 9.45 -4.06 -12.02
N GLY A 95 9.88 -4.96 -12.90
CA GLY A 95 9.08 -6.11 -13.32
C GLY A 95 9.22 -7.28 -12.34
N TYR A 96 8.14 -7.67 -11.67
CA TYR A 96 8.10 -8.88 -10.84
C TYR A 96 7.70 -10.09 -11.70
N LYS A 97 8.65 -11.00 -11.90
CA LYS A 97 8.43 -12.27 -12.60
C LYS A 97 7.76 -13.28 -11.66
N LEU A 98 6.60 -13.80 -12.06
CA LEU A 98 5.87 -14.80 -11.26
C LEU A 98 6.25 -16.26 -11.59
N GLY A 99 7.23 -16.44 -12.49
CA GLY A 99 7.68 -17.73 -12.98
C GLY A 99 6.91 -18.22 -14.19
N ALA A 100 7.53 -19.11 -14.95
CA ALA A 100 6.96 -19.66 -16.17
C ALA A 100 6.09 -20.91 -15.92
N LYS A 101 5.11 -21.11 -16.80
CA LYS A 101 4.29 -22.31 -16.92
C LYS A 101 4.64 -23.00 -18.23
N PRO A 102 5.64 -23.89 -18.22
CA PRO A 102 6.19 -24.40 -19.46
C PRO A 102 5.22 -25.34 -20.16
N ASN A 103 5.15 -25.26 -21.49
CA ASN A 103 4.42 -26.19 -22.35
C ASN A 103 2.97 -26.46 -21.89
N THR A 104 2.29 -25.44 -21.35
CA THR A 104 0.94 -25.58 -20.80
C THR A 104 -0.01 -24.63 -21.51
N SER A 105 -1.12 -25.17 -22.02
CA SER A 105 -2.15 -24.36 -22.66
C SER A 105 -2.86 -23.47 -21.63
N ALA A 106 -3.23 -22.26 -22.02
CA ALA A 106 -3.99 -21.34 -21.20
C ALA A 106 -5.51 -21.52 -21.34
N THR A 107 -5.99 -22.47 -22.15
CA THR A 107 -7.43 -22.72 -22.37
C THR A 107 -8.21 -23.06 -21.10
N GLU A 108 -7.62 -23.82 -20.17
CA GLU A 108 -8.23 -24.13 -18.86
C GLU A 108 -7.99 -23.03 -17.81
N GLY A 109 -7.16 -22.05 -18.13
CA GLY A 109 -6.75 -20.96 -17.26
C GLY A 109 -5.50 -21.28 -16.45
N LEU A 110 -4.41 -20.56 -16.75
CA LEU A 110 -3.17 -20.62 -15.99
C LEU A 110 -3.24 -19.70 -14.79
N VAL A 111 -2.82 -20.21 -13.63
CA VAL A 111 -2.89 -19.48 -12.36
C VAL A 111 -1.49 -19.21 -11.82
N TRP A 112 -1.20 -17.94 -11.57
CA TRP A 112 0.00 -17.46 -10.88
C TRP A 112 -0.38 -16.91 -9.51
N LYS A 113 0.09 -17.59 -8.47
CA LYS A 113 -0.07 -17.17 -7.08
C LYS A 113 1.16 -16.39 -6.63
N LEU A 114 0.94 -15.17 -6.15
CA LEU A 114 2.00 -14.36 -5.60
C LEU A 114 2.36 -14.88 -4.19
N LYS A 115 3.66 -15.04 -3.91
CA LYS A 115 4.15 -15.41 -2.57
C LYS A 115 3.84 -14.33 -1.53
N LYS A 116 3.89 -13.07 -1.95
CA LYS A 116 3.54 -11.89 -1.17
C LYS A 116 2.60 -11.03 -2.00
N PRO A 117 1.47 -10.56 -1.45
CA PRO A 117 0.59 -9.67 -2.19
C PRO A 117 1.32 -8.38 -2.56
N ILE A 118 1.06 -7.85 -3.76
CA ILE A 118 1.60 -6.57 -4.24
C ILE A 118 0.49 -5.53 -4.15
N GLY A 119 0.78 -4.33 -3.63
CA GLY A 119 -0.20 -3.26 -3.50
C GLY A 119 -0.82 -2.91 -4.86
N ILE A 120 -2.15 -2.86 -4.94
CA ILE A 120 -2.83 -2.60 -6.23
C ILE A 120 -2.50 -1.23 -6.82
N HIS A 121 -2.17 -0.26 -5.97
CA HIS A 121 -1.80 1.10 -6.36
C HIS A 121 -0.40 1.13 -7.00
N ASP A 122 0.45 0.17 -6.68
CA ASP A 122 1.79 0.08 -7.25
C ASP A 122 1.78 -0.54 -8.65
N ILE A 123 0.70 -1.23 -9.05
CA ILE A 123 0.64 -1.97 -10.31
C ILE A 123 0.23 -1.03 -11.45
N ILE A 124 1.12 -0.86 -12.44
CA ILE A 124 0.81 -0.16 -13.69
C ILE A 124 0.17 -1.13 -14.68
N GLY A 125 0.75 -2.32 -14.82
CA GLY A 125 0.37 -3.26 -15.86
C GLY A 125 0.79 -4.69 -15.55
N ILE A 126 0.15 -5.62 -16.23
CA ILE A 126 0.41 -7.05 -16.12
C ILE A 126 0.62 -7.55 -17.54
N ARG A 127 1.81 -8.07 -17.79
CA ARG A 127 2.26 -8.52 -19.10
C ARG A 127 2.36 -10.04 -19.10
N LEU A 128 1.73 -10.65 -20.10
CA LEU A 128 1.96 -12.04 -20.48
C LEU A 128 3.05 -12.04 -21.54
N GLN A 129 4.07 -12.86 -21.34
CA GLN A 129 5.16 -13.02 -22.30
C GLN A 129 5.46 -14.49 -22.53
N ASP A 130 5.99 -14.80 -23.70
CA ASP A 130 6.50 -16.13 -24.00
C ASP A 130 7.99 -16.18 -23.66
N GLN A 131 8.39 -17.19 -22.88
CA GLN A 131 9.77 -17.38 -22.49
C GLN A 131 10.46 -18.33 -23.46
N ASP A 132 10.71 -17.87 -24.69
CA ASP A 132 11.58 -18.62 -25.59
C ASP A 132 13.05 -18.46 -25.18
N LYS A 133 13.85 -19.50 -25.41
CA LYS A 133 15.26 -19.63 -24.96
C LYS A 133 16.19 -18.54 -25.51
N LEU A 134 15.74 -17.78 -26.50
CA LEU A 134 16.54 -16.79 -27.21
C LEU A 134 16.02 -15.35 -27.04
N LEU A 135 14.71 -15.14 -26.96
CA LEU A 135 14.09 -13.82 -26.79
C LEU A 135 12.78 -13.96 -26.03
N SER A 136 12.59 -13.17 -24.96
CA SER A 136 11.28 -13.06 -24.32
C SER A 136 10.43 -12.09 -25.13
N ASP A 137 9.35 -12.57 -25.73
CA ASP A 137 8.43 -11.74 -26.51
C ASP A 137 7.17 -11.42 -25.71
N ALA A 138 6.76 -10.16 -25.74
CA ALA A 138 5.58 -9.71 -25.03
C ALA A 138 4.34 -10.08 -25.85
N LEU A 139 3.53 -11.02 -25.36
CA LEU A 139 2.32 -11.44 -26.05
C LEU A 139 1.22 -10.39 -25.90
N VAL A 140 0.98 -9.94 -24.66
CA VAL A 140 -0.05 -8.94 -24.37
C VAL A 140 0.24 -8.27 -23.04
N GLU A 141 -0.14 -7.00 -22.90
CA GLU A 141 -0.06 -6.24 -21.66
C GLU A 141 -1.40 -5.59 -21.35
N VAL A 142 -1.87 -5.75 -20.12
CA VAL A 142 -3.14 -5.19 -19.66
C VAL A 142 -2.93 -4.35 -18.40
N PRO A 143 -3.69 -3.24 -18.23
CA PRO A 143 -3.72 -2.54 -16.95
C PRO A 143 -4.39 -3.41 -15.88
N PHE A 144 -4.03 -3.20 -14.62
CA PHE A 144 -4.77 -3.83 -13.52
C PHE A 144 -6.22 -3.32 -13.49
N SER A 145 -7.15 -4.25 -13.27
CA SER A 145 -8.57 -3.95 -13.07
C SER A 145 -9.13 -4.90 -12.01
N ARG A 146 -10.21 -4.50 -11.34
CA ARG A 146 -10.97 -5.42 -10.47
C ARG A 146 -11.85 -6.37 -11.26
N ASP A 147 -12.28 -5.93 -12.43
CA ASP A 147 -13.06 -6.74 -13.35
C ASP A 147 -12.13 -7.52 -14.30
N PRO A 148 -12.56 -8.68 -14.80
CA PRO A 148 -11.81 -9.41 -15.81
C PRO A 148 -11.52 -8.54 -17.04
N VAL A 149 -10.27 -8.54 -17.50
CA VAL A 149 -9.84 -7.78 -18.69
C VAL A 149 -9.60 -8.76 -19.82
N VAL A 150 -10.11 -8.45 -21.00
CA VAL A 150 -9.83 -9.19 -22.22
C VAL A 150 -8.96 -8.34 -23.12
N ALA A 151 -7.84 -8.90 -23.56
CA ALA A 151 -6.96 -8.29 -24.54
C ALA A 151 -6.45 -9.38 -25.48
N ASP A 152 -6.52 -9.10 -26.78
CA ASP A 152 -6.22 -10.05 -27.84
C ASP A 152 -6.97 -11.38 -27.66
N ASN A 153 -6.26 -12.49 -27.49
CA ASN A 153 -6.83 -13.82 -27.28
C ASN A 153 -6.87 -14.26 -25.81
N TYR A 154 -6.63 -13.35 -24.85
CA TYR A 154 -6.47 -13.70 -23.45
C TYR A 154 -7.44 -12.94 -22.54
N ARG A 155 -7.97 -13.64 -21.54
CA ARG A 155 -8.76 -13.10 -20.44
C ARG A 155 -7.97 -13.18 -19.14
N PHE A 156 -7.73 -12.02 -18.54
CA PHE A 156 -7.06 -11.86 -17.25
C PHE A 156 -8.10 -11.71 -16.14
N GLU A 157 -7.97 -12.51 -15.10
CA GLU A 157 -8.77 -12.43 -13.89
C GLU A 157 -7.83 -12.18 -12.70
N PHE A 158 -8.16 -11.18 -11.90
CA PHE A 158 -7.32 -10.74 -10.79
C PHE A 158 -8.03 -11.03 -9.47
N GLN A 159 -7.35 -11.68 -8.53
CA GLN A 159 -7.85 -11.84 -7.17
C GLN A 159 -7.05 -10.98 -6.23
N THR A 160 -7.74 -10.11 -5.51
CA THR A 160 -7.16 -9.25 -4.48
C THR A 160 -7.41 -9.80 -3.08
N VAL A 161 -6.59 -9.37 -2.13
CA VAL A 161 -6.73 -9.67 -0.71
C VAL A 161 -6.36 -8.44 0.10
N TYR A 162 -7.04 -8.24 1.22
CA TYR A 162 -6.63 -7.23 2.21
C TYR A 162 -5.49 -7.80 3.06
N SER A 163 -4.37 -7.07 3.12
CA SER A 163 -3.18 -7.42 3.88
C SER A 163 -2.68 -6.21 4.66
N ALA A 164 -2.55 -6.36 5.98
CA ALA A 164 -1.99 -5.32 6.84
C ALA A 164 -0.53 -5.00 6.49
N GLN A 165 0.22 -5.99 5.99
CA GLN A 165 1.60 -5.78 5.55
C GLN A 165 1.65 -4.82 4.36
N VAL A 166 0.79 -5.05 3.35
CA VAL A 166 0.69 -4.16 2.19
C VAL A 166 0.30 -2.76 2.64
N GLY A 167 -0.76 -2.65 3.45
CA GLY A 167 -1.22 -1.34 3.94
C GLY A 167 -0.16 -0.56 4.71
N LEU A 168 0.68 -1.23 5.51
CA LEU A 168 1.76 -0.59 6.25
C LEU A 168 2.91 -0.14 5.33
N GLU A 169 3.32 -1.01 4.39
CA GLU A 169 4.38 -0.70 3.42
C GLU A 169 4.01 0.50 2.56
N SER A 170 2.79 0.48 2.02
CA SER A 170 2.22 1.56 1.21
C SER A 170 2.06 2.86 2.00
N PHE A 171 1.66 2.78 3.28
CA PHE A 171 1.59 3.96 4.15
C PHE A 171 2.95 4.68 4.25
N PHE A 172 4.04 3.94 4.47
CA PHE A 172 5.38 4.54 4.59
C PHE A 172 5.94 5.06 3.28
N GLN A 173 5.38 4.68 2.13
CA GLN A 173 5.69 5.28 0.84
C GLN A 173 4.98 6.63 0.63
N THR A 174 3.93 6.93 1.41
CA THR A 174 3.25 8.23 1.30
C THR A 174 4.07 9.38 1.92
N PRO A 175 3.94 10.63 1.44
CA PRO A 175 4.61 11.78 2.05
C PRO A 175 4.27 11.97 3.53
N ILE A 176 3.03 11.65 3.92
CA ILE A 176 2.56 11.73 5.31
C ILE A 176 3.26 10.66 6.16
N GLY A 177 3.32 9.42 5.67
CA GLY A 177 4.01 8.34 6.38
C GLY A 177 5.50 8.61 6.57
N LEU A 178 6.16 9.12 5.53
CA LEU A 178 7.55 9.58 5.62
C LEU A 178 7.72 10.70 6.65
N ALA A 179 6.87 11.72 6.63
CA ALA A 179 6.95 12.83 7.58
C ALA A 179 6.80 12.36 9.04
N ILE A 180 5.87 11.44 9.30
CA ILE A 180 5.68 10.84 10.64
C ILE A 180 6.89 10.00 11.04
N ALA A 181 7.43 9.19 10.14
CA ALA A 181 8.64 8.40 10.40
C ALA A 181 9.84 9.30 10.74
N PHE A 182 10.07 10.37 9.96
CA PHE A 182 11.12 11.35 10.22
C PHE A 182 10.94 12.06 11.57
N ALA A 183 9.71 12.50 11.88
CA ALA A 183 9.41 13.13 13.15
C ALA A 183 9.73 12.20 14.34
N PHE A 184 9.42 10.91 14.21
CA PHE A 184 9.73 9.91 15.23
C PHE A 184 11.24 9.70 15.40
N VAL A 185 11.99 9.60 14.30
CA VAL A 185 13.47 9.50 14.33
C VAL A 185 14.09 10.72 15.01
N ILE A 186 13.63 11.93 14.66
CA ILE A 186 14.12 13.18 15.29
C ILE A 186 13.81 13.18 16.78
N ALA A 187 12.59 12.80 17.19
CA ALA A 187 12.22 12.74 18.60
C ALA A 187 13.11 11.76 19.40
N VAL A 188 13.37 10.58 18.85
CA VAL A 188 14.28 9.59 19.47
C VAL A 188 15.71 10.15 19.58
N LEU A 189 16.23 10.79 18.53
CA LEU A 189 17.56 11.42 18.58
C LEU A 189 17.65 12.51 19.64
N LEU A 190 16.62 13.35 19.78
CA LEU A 190 16.57 14.38 20.83
C LEU A 190 16.58 13.76 22.23
N ILE A 191 15.84 12.66 22.44
CA ILE A 191 15.84 11.93 23.71
C ILE A 191 17.24 11.36 23.99
N LEU A 192 17.87 10.73 23.01
CA LEU A 192 19.23 10.18 23.17
C LEU A 192 20.25 11.27 23.48
N VAL A 193 20.24 12.39 22.73
CA VAL A 193 21.15 13.52 22.98
C VAL A 193 20.94 14.10 24.38
N ASN A 194 19.70 14.21 24.84
CA ASN A 194 19.40 14.67 26.19
C ASN A 194 19.86 13.67 27.26
N TYR A 195 19.60 12.38 27.04
CA TYR A 195 20.06 11.30 27.93
C TYR A 195 21.58 11.30 28.07
N PHE A 196 22.32 11.35 26.95
CA PHE A 196 23.78 11.39 26.99
C PHE A 196 24.33 12.73 27.52
N ASN A 197 23.70 13.88 27.25
CA ASN A 197 24.14 15.15 27.86
C ASN A 197 23.95 15.19 29.39
N LEU A 198 22.96 14.45 29.92
CA LEU A 198 22.76 14.34 31.36
C LEU A 198 23.78 13.44 32.05
N ASP A 199 24.42 12.50 31.33
CA ASP A 199 25.46 11.62 31.87
C ASP A 199 26.88 12.25 31.87
N PHE A 200 27.08 13.39 31.19
CA PHE A 200 28.39 14.08 31.09
C PHE A 200 28.54 15.32 31.99
N ASN A 201 27.56 15.63 32.83
CA ASN A 201 27.57 16.73 33.82
C ASN A 201 27.39 16.18 35.23
#